data_AF-A0A369TKP3-F1
#
_entry.id   AF-A0A369TKP3-F1
#
_cell.length_a   1.000
_cell.length_b   1.000
_cell.length_c   1.000
_cell.angle_alpha   90.00
_cell.angle_beta   90.00
_cell.angle_gamma   90.00
#
_symmetry.space_group_name_H-M   'P 1'
#
loop_
_entity.id
_entity.type
_entity.pdbx_description
1 polymer ?
#
loop_
_entity_poly.entity_id
_entity_poly.type
_entity_poly.pdbx_seq_one_letter_code
_entity_poly.pdbx_strand_id
1 'polypeptide(L)'
;MSDHYAPAFFSKLEEQAAGSDWTARYQHVAQQIGDWVVAAGPDIGQPGRIGFYAKPAVWDTILRSVMQITDIVPTDPAFHFTRSFTCPVPVLRSVEIDPGLTDADAAAALIQFAETCAARREIWAYTSFDATLPQDVSNGEYLMTQVIDRLHRRQWTAAREICRGVVSGQTYAGYVLASVDRQAAPDDENRRPSLSFFHLALLWMDRQPSFWSRLLRR
;
A
#
# COMPACT_ATOMS: atom_id res chain seq x y z
N MET A 1 2.75 24.97 6.74
CA MET A 1 1.87 24.17 7.62
C MET A 1 2.65 22.94 8.05
N SER A 2 3.33 23.02 9.19
CA SER A 2 4.02 21.89 9.81
C SER A 2 3.15 21.35 10.95
N ASP A 3 3.11 20.02 11.00
CA ASP A 3 2.59 19.16 12.06
C ASP A 3 1.06 19.08 12.21
N HIS A 4 0.56 17.95 11.72
CA HIS A 4 -0.71 17.32 12.08
C HIS A 4 -1.96 18.05 11.59
N TYR A 5 -2.56 17.54 10.51
CA TYR A 5 -3.94 17.83 10.16
C TYR A 5 -4.82 17.71 11.41
N ALA A 6 -5.46 18.81 11.78
CA ALA A 6 -6.14 18.96 13.04
C ALA A 6 -7.30 17.96 13.16
N PRO A 7 -7.66 17.49 14.38
CA PRO A 7 -8.84 16.68 14.61
C PRO A 7 -10.13 17.23 13.98
N ALA A 8 -10.21 18.57 13.84
CA ALA A 8 -11.30 19.28 13.17
C ALA A 8 -11.41 18.94 11.66
N PHE A 9 -10.30 18.98 10.91
CA PHE A 9 -10.28 18.55 9.51
C PHE A 9 -10.76 17.11 9.34
N PHE A 10 -10.28 16.19 10.20
CA PHE A 10 -10.67 14.79 10.11
C PHE A 10 -12.18 14.59 10.37
N SER A 11 -12.73 15.28 11.37
CA SER A 11 -14.18 15.29 11.62
C SER A 11 -14.97 15.77 10.40
N LYS A 12 -14.49 16.83 9.73
CA LYS A 12 -15.12 17.32 8.49
C LYS A 12 -15.00 16.34 7.34
N LEU A 13 -13.89 15.64 7.22
CA LEU A 13 -13.72 14.59 6.22
C LEU A 13 -14.69 13.43 6.44
N GLU A 14 -14.86 12.98 7.69
CA GLU A 14 -15.85 11.95 8.03
C GLU A 14 -17.29 12.42 7.74
N GLU A 15 -17.63 13.67 8.08
CA GLU A 15 -18.94 14.28 7.75
C GLU A 15 -19.19 14.34 6.23
N GLN A 16 -18.20 14.75 5.43
CA GLN A 16 -18.33 14.85 3.97
C GLN A 16 -18.39 13.48 3.30
N ALA A 17 -17.69 12.48 3.84
CA ALA A 17 -17.74 11.12 3.32
C ALA A 17 -19.05 10.39 3.71
N ALA A 18 -19.74 10.83 4.77
CA ALA A 18 -20.95 10.21 5.25
C ALA A 18 -22.06 10.19 4.16
N GLY A 19 -22.54 9.00 3.82
CA GLY A 19 -23.55 8.82 2.78
C GLY A 19 -23.01 8.78 1.35
N SER A 20 -21.69 8.81 1.17
CA SER A 20 -21.02 8.55 -0.11
C SER A 20 -20.46 7.11 -0.17
N ASP A 21 -19.93 6.72 -1.32
CA ASP A 21 -19.19 5.45 -1.49
C ASP A 21 -17.75 5.51 -0.92
N TRP A 22 -17.34 6.66 -0.38
CA TRP A 22 -16.00 6.86 0.21
C TRP A 22 -16.00 6.58 1.72
N THR A 23 -14.97 5.87 2.18
CA THR A 23 -14.71 5.64 3.61
C THR A 23 -13.55 6.52 4.08
N ALA A 24 -13.79 7.37 5.08
CA ALA A 24 -12.78 8.24 5.65
C ALA A 24 -12.11 7.61 6.89
N ARG A 25 -10.78 7.46 6.89
CA ARG A 25 -9.96 7.06 8.06
C ARG A 25 -8.55 7.62 7.96
N TYR A 26 -7.96 7.95 9.12
CA TYR A 26 -6.55 8.36 9.22
C TYR A 26 -6.16 9.42 8.17
N GLN A 27 -7.01 10.44 8.02
CA GLN A 27 -6.84 11.57 7.08
C GLN A 27 -6.88 11.18 5.58
N HIS A 28 -7.28 9.95 5.26
CA HIS A 28 -7.52 9.49 3.91
C HIS A 28 -9.01 9.24 3.69
N VAL A 29 -9.44 9.36 2.44
CA VAL A 29 -10.65 8.71 1.96
C VAL A 29 -10.28 7.61 0.98
N ALA A 30 -10.96 6.48 1.08
CA ALA A 30 -10.72 5.35 0.21
C ALA A 30 -12.02 4.71 -0.26
N GLN A 31 -11.96 4.10 -1.43
CA GLN A 31 -13.06 3.35 -2.02
C GLN A 31 -12.50 2.12 -2.72
N GLN A 32 -13.26 1.03 -2.70
CA GLN A 32 -12.99 -0.13 -3.55
C GLN A 32 -13.81 -0.03 -4.84
N ILE A 33 -13.12 -0.06 -5.99
CA ILE A 33 -13.72 -0.02 -7.32
C ILE A 33 -13.30 -1.29 -8.08
N GLY A 34 -14.19 -2.29 -8.09
CA GLY A 34 -13.86 -3.61 -8.61
C GLY A 34 -12.69 -4.25 -7.84
N ASP A 35 -11.64 -4.64 -8.57
CA ASP A 35 -10.44 -5.27 -8.01
C ASP A 35 -9.39 -4.25 -7.52
N TRP A 36 -9.74 -2.96 -7.46
CA TRP A 36 -8.83 -1.89 -7.09
C TRP A 36 -9.29 -1.20 -5.82
N VAL A 37 -8.33 -0.78 -5.01
CA VAL A 37 -8.57 0.18 -3.94
C VAL A 37 -7.93 1.49 -4.37
N VAL A 38 -8.73 2.55 -4.36
CA VAL A 38 -8.30 3.93 -4.64
C VAL A 38 -8.40 4.75 -3.38
N ALA A 39 -7.52 5.73 -3.22
CA ALA A 39 -7.55 6.62 -2.06
C ALA A 39 -7.05 8.02 -2.42
N ALA A 40 -7.50 9.00 -1.64
CA ALA A 40 -6.93 10.34 -1.61
C ALA A 40 -6.62 10.74 -0.18
N GLY A 41 -5.54 11.48 0.02
CA GLY A 41 -5.09 11.92 1.33
C GLY A 41 -3.84 12.78 1.23
N PRO A 42 -3.22 13.14 2.35
CA PRO A 42 -1.96 13.88 2.36
C PRO A 42 -0.89 13.25 1.47
N ASP A 43 -0.19 14.07 0.67
CA ASP A 43 0.99 13.64 -0.09
C ASP A 43 2.18 13.52 0.88
N ILE A 44 2.55 12.28 1.22
CA ILE A 44 3.52 12.05 2.29
C ILE A 44 4.92 12.46 1.80
N GLY A 45 5.51 13.44 2.48
CA GLY A 45 6.79 14.03 2.10
C GLY A 45 6.65 15.37 1.36
N GLN A 46 5.42 15.77 1.02
CA GLN A 46 5.13 17.05 0.38
C GLN A 46 4.02 17.81 1.15
N PRO A 47 4.38 18.55 2.22
CA PRO A 47 3.40 19.30 3.01
C PRO A 47 2.57 20.28 2.16
N GLY A 48 1.26 20.34 2.41
CA GLY A 48 0.34 21.22 1.67
C GLY A 48 -0.19 20.64 0.35
N ARG A 49 0.12 19.39 0.04
CA ARG A 49 -0.43 18.68 -1.12
C ARG A 49 -1.29 17.50 -0.69
N ILE A 50 -2.31 17.20 -1.50
CA ILE A 50 -3.01 15.92 -1.47
C ILE A 50 -2.60 15.06 -2.65
N GLY A 51 -2.39 13.78 -2.39
CA GLY A 51 -2.07 12.75 -3.35
C GLY A 51 -3.26 11.82 -3.57
N PHE A 52 -3.36 11.31 -4.80
CA PHE A 52 -4.22 10.21 -5.20
C PHE A 52 -3.39 8.95 -5.36
N TYR A 53 -3.90 7.85 -4.82
CA TYR A 53 -3.23 6.56 -4.75
C TYR A 53 -4.16 5.48 -5.32
N ALA A 54 -3.58 4.45 -5.92
CA ALA A 54 -4.33 3.26 -6.26
C ALA A 54 -3.45 2.02 -6.25
N LYS A 55 -4.03 0.89 -5.89
CA LYS A 55 -3.41 -0.42 -6.03
C LYS A 55 -4.46 -1.52 -6.26
N PRO A 56 -4.09 -2.64 -6.90
CA PRO A 56 -4.92 -3.83 -6.91
C PRO A 56 -5.16 -4.36 -5.48
N ALA A 57 -6.40 -4.71 -5.14
CA ALA A 57 -6.76 -5.24 -3.82
C ALA A 57 -5.99 -6.54 -3.48
N VAL A 58 -5.65 -7.34 -4.49
CA VAL A 58 -4.88 -8.59 -4.35
C VAL A 58 -3.47 -8.37 -3.79
N TRP A 59 -2.92 -7.15 -3.88
CA TRP A 59 -1.60 -6.85 -3.31
C TRP A 59 -1.55 -7.10 -1.80
N ASP A 60 -2.63 -6.79 -1.09
CA ASP A 60 -2.69 -7.03 0.36
C ASP A 60 -2.80 -8.52 0.68
N THR A 61 -3.47 -9.30 -0.18
CA THR A 61 -3.48 -10.76 -0.07
C THR A 61 -2.08 -11.34 -0.27
N ILE A 62 -1.33 -10.86 -1.27
CA ILE A 62 0.05 -11.29 -1.52
C ILE A 62 0.93 -10.91 -0.33
N LEU A 63 0.87 -9.66 0.14
CA LEU A 63 1.63 -9.19 1.31
C LEU A 63 1.35 -10.08 2.53
N ARG A 64 0.08 -10.29 2.87
CA ARG A 64 -0.31 -11.13 4.02
C ARG A 64 0.16 -12.56 3.87
N SER A 65 0.07 -13.12 2.67
CA SER A 65 0.53 -14.48 2.37
C SER A 65 2.04 -14.61 2.55
N VAL A 66 2.82 -13.66 2.03
CA VAL A 66 4.28 -13.61 2.22
C VAL A 66 4.63 -13.43 3.71
N MET A 67 3.96 -12.50 4.39
CA MET A 67 4.20 -12.19 5.81
C MET A 67 3.58 -13.22 6.77
N GLN A 68 2.89 -14.24 6.25
CA GLN A 68 2.23 -15.30 7.01
C GLN A 68 1.23 -14.77 8.06
N ILE A 69 0.54 -13.66 7.74
CA ILE A 69 -0.45 -13.02 8.60
C ILE A 69 -1.80 -13.72 8.38
N THR A 70 -2.31 -14.40 9.41
CA THR A 70 -3.60 -15.12 9.35
C THR A 70 -4.74 -14.41 10.08
N ASP A 71 -4.42 -13.47 10.96
CA ASP A 71 -5.34 -13.04 12.03
C ASP A 71 -5.93 -11.64 11.80
N ILE A 72 -5.66 -11.03 10.64
CA ILE A 72 -6.12 -9.69 10.30
C ILE A 72 -6.87 -9.76 8.98
N VAL A 73 -8.18 -9.49 9.02
CA VAL A 73 -9.01 -9.21 7.84
C VAL A 73 -9.30 -7.71 7.86
N PRO A 74 -8.63 -6.89 7.05
CA PRO A 74 -9.04 -5.51 6.88
C PRO A 74 -10.39 -5.54 6.16
N THR A 75 -11.44 -5.09 6.83
CA THR A 75 -12.79 -4.99 6.26
C THR A 75 -13.06 -3.62 5.64
N ASP A 76 -12.16 -2.66 5.82
CA ASP A 76 -12.35 -1.26 5.45
C ASP A 76 -11.26 -0.82 4.44
N PRO A 77 -11.66 -0.31 3.25
CA PRO A 77 -10.77 0.19 2.20
C PRO A 77 -9.69 1.18 2.66
N ALA A 78 -9.96 1.99 3.68
CA ALA A 78 -9.02 2.99 4.14
C ALA A 78 -7.83 2.38 4.91
N PHE A 79 -7.98 1.18 5.47
CA PHE A 79 -6.87 0.45 6.08
C PHE A 79 -5.81 0.03 5.06
N HIS A 80 -6.12 0.06 3.77
CA HIS A 80 -5.21 -0.36 2.71
C HIS A 80 -4.06 0.64 2.45
N PHE A 81 -4.09 1.83 3.06
CA PHE A 81 -3.08 2.87 2.86
C PHE A 81 -2.46 3.38 4.16
N THR A 82 -2.80 2.76 5.30
CA THR A 82 -2.17 3.07 6.58
C THR A 82 -0.83 2.33 6.66
N ARG A 83 0.28 3.07 6.74
CA ARG A 83 1.65 2.54 6.82
C ARG A 83 1.88 1.52 7.95
N SER A 84 0.97 1.44 8.91
CA SER A 84 0.99 0.47 10.01
C SER A 84 0.72 -0.98 9.57
N PHE A 85 0.05 -1.20 8.42
CA PHE A 85 -0.22 -2.56 7.92
C PHE A 85 -0.09 -2.73 6.39
N THR A 86 0.29 -1.69 5.63
CA THR A 86 0.40 -1.77 4.16
C THR A 86 1.71 -1.25 3.59
N CYS A 87 2.12 -1.82 2.46
CA CYS A 87 3.32 -1.41 1.73
C CYS A 87 3.15 -0.01 1.09
N PRO A 88 4.22 0.79 0.98
CA PRO A 88 4.15 2.12 0.36
C PRO A 88 3.61 2.06 -1.07
N VAL A 89 2.67 2.94 -1.41
CA VAL A 89 2.13 3.09 -2.76
C VAL A 89 2.47 4.51 -3.25
N PRO A 90 3.06 4.68 -4.44
CA PRO A 90 3.42 5.98 -4.94
C PRO A 90 2.16 6.78 -5.27
N VAL A 91 2.29 8.10 -5.15
CA VAL A 91 1.26 9.05 -5.57
C VAL A 91 1.15 9.03 -7.10
N LEU A 92 -0.05 8.80 -7.62
CA LEU A 92 -0.34 8.80 -9.06
C LEU A 92 -0.61 10.21 -9.59
N ARG A 93 -1.19 11.05 -8.73
CA ARG A 93 -1.49 12.45 -9.03
C ARG A 93 -1.52 13.23 -7.74
N SER A 94 -1.01 14.45 -7.72
CA SER A 94 -1.19 15.35 -6.59
C SER A 94 -1.58 16.75 -7.03
N VAL A 95 -2.21 17.46 -6.11
CA VAL A 95 -2.57 18.87 -6.24
C VAL A 95 -2.20 19.60 -4.96
N GLU A 96 -1.84 20.86 -5.09
CA GLU A 96 -1.66 21.76 -3.96
C GLU A 96 -3.03 22.12 -3.38
N ILE A 97 -3.11 22.16 -2.04
CA ILE A 97 -4.27 22.68 -1.33
C ILE A 97 -3.99 24.14 -1.01
N ASP A 98 -4.95 25.01 -1.33
CA ASP A 98 -4.89 26.41 -0.91
C ASP A 98 -4.87 26.49 0.63
N PRO A 99 -3.80 27.03 1.23
CA PRO A 99 -3.67 27.14 2.68
C PRO A 99 -4.71 28.05 3.33
N GLY A 100 -5.48 28.82 2.55
CA GLY A 100 -6.58 29.67 3.04
C GLY A 100 -7.92 28.97 3.21
N LEU A 101 -8.05 27.70 2.81
CA LEU A 101 -9.32 26.96 2.94
C LEU A 101 -9.68 26.68 4.39
N THR A 102 -10.99 26.70 4.68
CA THR A 102 -11.50 26.16 5.94
C THR A 102 -11.35 24.64 5.95
N ASP A 103 -11.35 24.02 7.14
CA ASP A 103 -11.32 22.56 7.28
C ASP A 103 -12.43 21.85 6.48
N ALA A 104 -13.63 22.46 6.43
CA ALA A 104 -14.77 21.93 5.70
C ALA A 104 -14.56 22.02 4.18
N ASP A 105 -14.07 23.15 3.68
CA ASP A 105 -13.80 23.34 2.26
C ASP A 105 -12.63 22.46 1.80
N ALA A 106 -11.59 22.32 2.63
CA ALA A 106 -10.47 21.43 2.36
C ALA A 106 -10.91 19.95 2.31
N ALA A 107 -11.81 19.53 3.22
CA ALA A 107 -12.36 18.19 3.22
C ALA A 107 -13.22 17.92 1.97
N ALA A 108 -14.08 18.87 1.58
CA ALA A 108 -14.87 18.78 0.36
C ALA A 108 -13.98 18.74 -0.90
N ALA A 109 -12.92 19.57 -0.95
CA ALA A 109 -11.97 19.58 -2.04
C ALA A 109 -11.21 18.24 -2.17
N LEU A 110 -10.88 17.59 -1.05
CA LEU A 110 -10.25 16.27 -1.04
C LEU A 110 -11.20 15.20 -1.62
N ILE A 111 -12.46 15.17 -1.19
CA ILE A 111 -13.47 14.24 -1.74
C ILE A 111 -13.65 14.47 -3.24
N GLN A 112 -13.84 15.72 -3.66
CA GLN A 112 -14.01 16.06 -5.08
C GLN A 112 -12.80 15.66 -5.92
N PHE A 113 -11.59 15.87 -5.40
CA PHE A 113 -10.35 15.42 -6.04
C PHE A 113 -10.31 13.90 -6.16
N ALA A 114 -10.69 13.18 -5.11
CA ALA A 114 -10.76 11.72 -5.08
C ALA A 114 -11.75 11.18 -6.14
N GLU A 115 -12.96 11.75 -6.20
CA GLU A 115 -13.99 11.40 -7.18
C GLU A 115 -13.53 11.67 -8.62
N THR A 116 -12.94 12.84 -8.86
CA THR A 116 -12.43 13.23 -10.18
C THR A 116 -11.34 12.26 -10.66
N CYS A 117 -10.44 11.83 -9.77
CA CYS A 117 -9.39 10.88 -10.10
C CYS A 117 -9.93 9.46 -10.26
N ALA A 118 -10.87 9.03 -9.41
CA ALA A 118 -11.49 7.72 -9.45
C ALA A 118 -12.27 7.48 -10.76
N ALA A 119 -12.99 8.50 -11.25
CA ALA A 119 -13.74 8.45 -12.51
C ALA A 119 -12.85 8.24 -13.74
N ARG A 120 -11.54 8.55 -13.64
CA ARG A 120 -10.57 8.51 -14.72
C ARG A 120 -9.67 7.28 -14.62
N ARG A 121 -10.16 6.14 -15.11
CA ARG A 121 -9.46 4.84 -15.02
C ARG A 121 -8.05 4.87 -15.63
N GLU A 122 -7.78 5.74 -16.59
CA GLU A 122 -6.45 5.94 -17.17
C GLU A 122 -5.40 6.44 -16.18
N ILE A 123 -5.81 7.04 -15.06
CA ILE A 123 -4.90 7.49 -14.00
C ILE A 123 -4.36 6.29 -13.20
N TRP A 124 -5.15 5.24 -13.02
CA TRP A 124 -4.85 4.19 -12.04
C TRP A 124 -4.88 2.75 -12.56
N ALA A 125 -5.84 2.38 -13.43
CA ALA A 125 -6.03 0.99 -13.84
C ALA A 125 -4.98 0.50 -14.83
N TYR A 126 -4.38 1.42 -15.59
CA TYR A 126 -3.47 1.11 -16.70
C TYR A 126 -2.03 1.56 -16.44
N THR A 127 -1.78 2.18 -15.30
CA THR A 127 -0.48 2.75 -14.98
C THR A 127 0.46 1.67 -14.46
N SER A 128 1.63 1.52 -15.10
CA SER A 128 2.68 0.63 -14.59
C SER A 128 3.21 1.18 -13.27
N PHE A 129 3.33 0.33 -12.25
CA PHE A 129 3.89 0.73 -10.96
C PHE A 129 5.30 1.32 -11.10
N ASP A 130 6.14 0.75 -11.95
CA ASP A 130 7.49 1.28 -12.16
C ASP A 130 7.48 2.67 -12.80
N ALA A 131 6.47 2.96 -13.61
CA ALA A 131 6.33 4.26 -14.26
C ALA A 131 5.83 5.35 -13.30
N THR A 132 5.32 4.96 -12.12
CA THR A 132 4.81 5.89 -11.11
C THR A 132 5.79 6.13 -9.98
N LEU A 133 6.94 5.44 -9.99
CA LEU A 133 7.99 5.68 -9.01
C LEU A 133 8.60 7.08 -9.23
N PRO A 134 8.72 7.90 -8.17
CA PRO A 134 9.40 9.18 -8.26
C PRO A 134 10.85 9.00 -8.73
N GLN A 135 11.32 9.86 -9.64
CA GLN A 135 12.69 9.76 -10.20
C GLN A 135 13.80 10.09 -9.19
N ASP A 136 13.44 10.82 -8.13
CA ASP A 136 14.29 11.39 -7.10
C ASP A 136 14.31 10.59 -5.78
N VAL A 137 13.36 9.66 -5.61
CA VAL A 137 13.31 8.82 -4.41
C VAL A 137 14.25 7.64 -4.59
N SER A 138 15.13 7.42 -3.61
CA SER A 138 15.88 6.17 -3.54
C SER A 138 14.88 5.02 -3.56
N ASN A 139 14.86 4.22 -4.63
CA ASN A 139 13.88 3.15 -4.89
C ASN A 139 13.68 2.15 -3.73
N GLY A 140 14.56 2.19 -2.72
CA GLY A 140 14.51 1.44 -1.47
C GLY A 140 13.17 1.48 -0.72
N GLU A 141 12.42 2.58 -0.76
CA GLU A 141 11.14 2.67 -0.02
C GLU A 141 10.04 1.81 -0.64
N TYR A 142 10.09 1.60 -1.96
CA TYR A 142 9.06 0.89 -2.70
C TYR A 142 9.42 -0.56 -3.03
N LEU A 143 10.59 -1.07 -2.60
CA LEU A 143 11.05 -2.40 -3.00
C LEU A 143 10.10 -3.53 -2.58
N MET A 144 9.47 -3.44 -1.41
CA MET A 144 8.45 -4.41 -1.00
C MET A 144 7.26 -4.41 -1.98
N THR A 145 6.79 -3.22 -2.34
CA THR A 145 5.67 -3.03 -3.26
C THR A 145 6.02 -3.47 -4.68
N GLN A 146 7.25 -3.20 -5.13
CA GLN A 146 7.77 -3.72 -6.40
C GLN A 146 7.73 -5.24 -6.41
N VAL A 147 8.23 -5.91 -5.35
CA VAL A 147 8.15 -7.38 -5.25
C VAL A 147 6.69 -7.84 -5.33
N ILE A 148 5.77 -7.23 -4.58
CA ILE A 148 4.35 -7.58 -4.62
C ILE A 148 3.75 -7.43 -6.03
N ASP A 149 4.03 -6.31 -6.72
CA ASP A 149 3.60 -6.10 -8.11
C ASP A 149 4.15 -7.19 -9.04
N ARG A 150 5.43 -7.54 -8.92
CA ARG A 150 6.04 -8.62 -9.71
C ARG A 150 5.41 -9.98 -9.42
N LEU A 151 5.14 -10.31 -8.16
CA LEU A 151 4.45 -11.55 -7.79
C LEU A 151 3.03 -11.57 -8.37
N HIS A 152 2.30 -10.46 -8.30
CA HIS A 152 0.97 -10.31 -8.91
C HIS A 152 1.01 -10.55 -10.43
N ARG A 153 2.02 -9.99 -11.11
CA ARG A 153 2.25 -10.14 -12.55
C ARG A 153 2.94 -11.47 -12.93
N ARG A 154 3.18 -12.37 -11.96
CA ARG A 154 3.88 -13.66 -12.14
C ARG A 154 5.32 -13.52 -12.66
N GLN A 155 5.96 -12.38 -12.41
CA GLN A 155 7.34 -12.08 -12.77
C GLN A 155 8.31 -12.58 -11.68
N TRP A 156 8.32 -13.90 -11.44
CA TRP A 156 9.02 -14.53 -10.31
C TRP A 156 10.54 -14.27 -10.29
N THR A 157 11.17 -14.25 -11.46
CA THR A 157 12.62 -14.02 -11.57
C THR A 157 12.97 -12.60 -11.10
N ALA A 158 12.26 -11.59 -11.59
CA ALA A 158 12.47 -10.20 -11.18
C ALA A 158 12.18 -9.99 -9.67
N ALA A 159 11.12 -10.63 -9.15
CA ALA A 159 10.83 -10.61 -7.71
C ALA A 159 12.00 -11.20 -6.88
N ARG A 160 12.54 -12.36 -7.31
CA ARG A 160 13.68 -13.01 -6.64
C ARG A 160 14.94 -12.15 -6.69
N GLU A 161 15.22 -11.50 -7.81
CA GLU A 161 16.39 -10.63 -7.97
C GLU A 161 16.36 -9.48 -6.96
N ILE A 162 15.22 -8.79 -6.83
CA ILE A 162 15.05 -7.73 -5.82
C ILE A 162 15.28 -8.28 -4.41
N CYS A 163 14.63 -9.40 -4.06
CA CYS A 163 14.79 -9.98 -2.73
C CYS A 163 16.24 -10.40 -2.43
N ARG A 164 16.94 -11.02 -3.38
CA ARG A 164 18.35 -11.41 -3.21
C ARG A 164 19.27 -10.21 -3.10
N GLY A 165 19.03 -9.16 -3.88
CA GLY A 165 19.78 -7.90 -3.80
C GLY A 165 19.69 -7.29 -2.40
N VAL A 166 18.48 -7.24 -1.81
CA VAL A 166 18.30 -6.73 -0.45
C VAL A 166 18.91 -7.65 0.61
N VAL A 167 18.66 -8.97 0.53
CA VAL A 167 19.18 -9.94 1.52
C VAL A 167 20.71 -10.01 1.53
N SER A 168 21.36 -9.85 0.38
CA SER A 168 22.82 -9.81 0.27
C SER A 168 23.44 -8.45 0.60
N GLY A 169 22.63 -7.43 0.89
CA GLY A 169 23.09 -6.07 1.17
C GLY A 169 23.51 -5.27 -0.08
N GLN A 170 23.30 -5.80 -1.28
CA GLN A 170 23.59 -5.10 -2.55
C GLN A 170 22.57 -3.99 -2.85
N THR A 171 21.36 -4.07 -2.28
CA THR A 171 20.28 -3.10 -2.48
C THR A 171 19.77 -2.62 -1.13
N TYR A 172 19.79 -1.31 -0.90
CA TYR A 172 19.23 -0.72 0.32
C TYR A 172 17.69 -0.68 0.25
N ALA A 173 17.04 -1.21 1.28
CA ALA A 173 15.59 -1.09 1.47
C ALA A 173 15.31 -0.08 2.58
N GLY A 174 14.62 1.02 2.23
CA GLY A 174 14.27 2.09 3.17
C GLY A 174 13.09 1.74 4.08
N TYR A 175 12.25 0.79 3.66
CA TYR A 175 11.12 0.29 4.44
C TYR A 175 11.09 -1.23 4.39
N VAL A 176 11.05 -1.87 5.57
CA VAL A 176 11.08 -3.33 5.69
C VAL A 176 10.15 -3.78 6.81
N LEU A 177 9.11 -4.53 6.46
CA LEU A 177 8.33 -5.28 7.44
C LEU A 177 9.06 -6.58 7.82
N ALA A 178 8.80 -7.06 9.03
CA ALA A 178 9.24 -8.38 9.48
C ALA A 178 8.07 -9.14 10.12
N SER A 179 8.10 -10.46 10.01
CA SER A 179 7.17 -11.36 10.68
C SER A 179 7.86 -12.68 10.99
N VAL A 180 7.25 -13.44 11.90
CA VAL A 180 7.72 -14.75 12.30
C VAL A 180 7.55 -15.74 11.13
N ASP A 181 8.60 -16.52 10.81
CA ASP A 181 8.42 -17.68 9.92
C ASP A 181 7.66 -18.78 10.67
N ARG A 182 6.35 -18.83 10.51
CA ARG A 182 5.46 -19.81 11.14
C ARG A 182 5.65 -21.23 10.60
N GLN A 183 6.46 -21.42 9.57
CA GLN A 183 6.78 -22.73 9.02
C GLN A 183 8.16 -23.25 9.46
N ALA A 184 8.98 -22.40 10.09
CA ALA A 184 10.21 -22.84 10.72
C ALA A 184 9.90 -23.68 11.97
N ALA A 185 10.74 -24.69 12.22
CA ALA A 185 10.70 -25.41 13.49
C ALA A 185 10.98 -24.43 14.63
N PRO A 186 10.21 -24.49 15.74
CA PRO A 186 10.53 -23.68 16.91
C PRO A 186 11.85 -24.13 17.55
N ASP A 187 12.54 -23.21 18.21
CA ASP A 187 13.69 -23.53 19.06
C ASP A 187 13.25 -24.18 20.39
N ASP A 188 14.23 -24.52 21.25
CA ASP A 188 13.98 -25.15 22.55
C ASP A 188 13.14 -24.28 23.51
N GLU A 189 13.02 -22.98 23.23
CA GLU A 189 12.18 -22.02 23.97
C GLU A 189 10.83 -21.77 23.27
N ASN A 190 10.46 -22.59 22.28
CA ASN A 190 9.27 -22.47 21.46
C ASN A 190 9.19 -21.17 20.62
N ARG A 191 10.33 -20.53 20.35
CA ARG A 191 10.43 -19.31 19.53
C ARG A 191 10.69 -19.67 18.07
N ARG A 192 10.31 -18.78 17.17
CA ARG A 192 10.55 -18.91 15.73
C ARG A 192 11.25 -17.65 15.22
N PRO A 193 12.10 -17.76 14.19
CA PRO A 193 12.84 -16.61 13.68
C PRO A 193 11.89 -15.55 13.12
N SER A 194 12.15 -14.29 13.46
CA SER A 194 11.55 -13.14 12.78
C SER A 194 12.40 -12.83 11.55
N LEU A 195 11.78 -12.84 10.38
CA LEU A 195 12.43 -12.62 9.10
C LEU A 195 11.82 -11.39 8.42
N SER A 196 12.67 -10.62 7.73
CA SER A 196 12.20 -9.52 6.87
C SER A 196 11.27 -10.05 5.76
N PHE A 197 10.42 -9.19 5.21
CA PHE A 197 9.62 -9.46 4.02
C PHE A 197 10.43 -10.11 2.89
N PHE A 198 11.65 -9.65 2.60
CA PHE A 198 12.45 -10.18 1.48
C PHE A 198 12.91 -11.62 1.70
N HIS A 199 13.29 -11.97 2.93
CA HIS A 199 13.58 -13.36 3.32
C HIS A 199 12.33 -14.24 3.22
N LEU A 200 11.20 -13.76 3.75
CA LEU A 200 9.94 -14.49 3.69
C LEU A 200 9.43 -14.65 2.25
N ALA A 201 9.63 -13.66 1.38
CA ALA A 201 9.24 -13.71 -0.03
C ALA A 201 10.04 -14.76 -0.81
N LEU A 202 11.34 -14.91 -0.53
CA LEU A 202 12.16 -15.98 -1.12
C LEU A 202 11.63 -17.35 -0.71
N LEU A 203 11.42 -17.57 0.59
CA LEU A 203 10.84 -18.81 1.11
C LEU A 203 9.46 -19.08 0.51
N TRP A 204 8.62 -18.04 0.45
CA TRP A 204 7.29 -18.13 -0.15
C TRP A 204 7.38 -18.57 -1.61
N MET A 205 8.22 -17.93 -2.44
CA MET A 205 8.37 -18.30 -3.86
C MET A 205 8.93 -19.71 -4.08
N ASP A 206 9.81 -20.18 -3.20
CA ASP A 206 10.39 -21.53 -3.31
C ASP A 206 9.41 -22.62 -2.89
N ARG A 207 8.44 -22.29 -2.03
CA ARG A 207 7.38 -23.19 -1.56
C ARG A 207 6.15 -23.25 -2.49
N GLN A 208 6.14 -22.49 -3.61
CA GLN A 208 4.96 -22.21 -4.45
C GLN A 208 4.58 -23.17 -5.61
N PRO A 209 5.02 -24.43 -5.77
CA PRO A 209 4.42 -25.29 -6.81
C PRO A 209 2.93 -25.61 -6.59
N SER A 210 2.38 -25.47 -5.36
CA SER A 210 1.06 -26.02 -5.00
C SER A 210 -0.02 -25.00 -4.58
N PHE A 211 0.31 -23.72 -4.44
CA PHE A 211 -0.64 -22.70 -3.96
C PHE A 211 -1.46 -22.07 -5.10
N TRP A 212 -0.82 -21.73 -6.23
CA TRP A 212 -1.52 -21.18 -7.40
C TRP A 212 -2.45 -22.18 -8.11
N SER A 213 -2.17 -23.48 -8.04
CA SER A 213 -3.08 -24.51 -8.57
C SER A 213 -4.42 -24.56 -7.83
N ARG A 214 -4.48 -24.05 -6.59
CA ARG A 214 -5.71 -23.94 -5.78
C ARG A 214 -6.37 -22.57 -5.91
N LEU A 215 -5.58 -21.49 -6.03
CA LEU A 215 -6.12 -20.14 -6.14
C LEU A 215 -6.72 -19.83 -7.53
N LEU A 216 -6.22 -20.49 -8.59
CA LEU A 216 -6.65 -20.27 -9.99
C LEU A 216 -7.72 -21.27 -10.48
N ARG A 217 -8.29 -22.09 -9.57
CA ARG A 217 -9.42 -22.99 -9.85
C ARG A 217 -10.77 -22.41 -9.40
N ARG A 218 -10.81 -21.15 -8.98
CA ARG A 218 -12.05 -20.43 -8.66
C ARG A 218 -12.19 -19.24 -9.59
#